data_AF-A0A4Y7U2G3-F1
#
_entry.id   AF-A0A4Y7U2G3-F1
#
_cell.length_a   1.000
_cell.length_b   1.000
_cell.length_c   1.000
_cell.angle_alpha   90.00
_cell.angle_beta   90.00
_cell.angle_gamma   90.00
#
_symmetry.space_group_name_H-M   'P 1'
#
loop_
_entity.id
_entity.type
_entity.pdbx_description
1 polymer ?
#
loop_
_entity_poly.entity_id
_entity_poly.type
_entity_poly.pdbx_seq_one_letter_code
_entity_poly.pdbx_strand_id
1 'polypeptide(L)'
;KDEPNKAIKNALKGLVQERYLHFILQQSSIDLDVTYHHLSQQAIRTFVENLKSFTFTVNGTLPLDKAFVTGGGVNIKEIEPNTMASKICAGLYFSGEVLDIHG
;
A
#
# COMPACT_ATOMS: atom_id res chain seq x y z
N LYS A 1 3.61 27.14 18.71
CA LYS A 1 3.14 28.52 18.94
C LYS A 1 1.70 28.56 18.48
N ASP A 2 0.82 28.73 19.45
CA ASP A 2 -0.62 28.51 19.41
C ASP A 2 -1.34 29.45 18.45
N GLU A 3 -1.93 28.89 17.39
CA GLU A 3 -2.82 29.61 16.48
C GLU A 3 -4.19 28.93 16.46
N PRO A 4 -4.91 28.92 17.60
CA PRO A 4 -6.15 28.17 17.75
C PRO A 4 -7.29 28.70 16.85
N ASN A 5 -7.11 29.91 16.32
CA ASN A 5 -8.01 30.55 15.35
C ASN A 5 -7.74 30.18 13.89
N LYS A 6 -6.68 29.41 13.59
CA LYS A 6 -6.46 28.93 12.23
C LYS A 6 -7.40 27.77 11.93
N ALA A 7 -7.87 27.74 10.69
CA ALA A 7 -8.53 26.57 10.13
C ALA A 7 -7.62 25.34 10.28
N ILE A 8 -8.20 24.20 10.65
CA ILE A 8 -7.46 22.98 10.95
C ILE A 8 -6.60 22.52 9.77
N LYS A 9 -7.06 22.72 8.53
CA LYS A 9 -6.29 22.44 7.30
C LYS A 9 -4.96 23.18 7.24
N ASN A 10 -4.93 24.42 7.75
CA ASN A 10 -3.73 25.25 7.78
C ASN A 10 -2.86 24.92 8.99
N ALA A 11 -3.48 24.60 10.13
CA ALA A 11 -2.76 24.21 11.34
C ALA A 11 -2.02 22.87 11.18
N LEU A 12 -2.60 21.93 10.44
CA LEU A 12 -2.01 20.61 10.15
C LEU A 12 -1.23 20.58 8.82
N LYS A 13 -1.06 21.74 8.17
CA LYS A 13 -0.33 21.83 6.91
C LYS A 13 1.12 21.35 7.10
N GLY A 14 1.56 20.47 6.21
CA GLY A 14 2.90 19.88 6.25
C GLY A 14 3.00 18.57 7.05
N LEU A 15 1.91 18.11 7.69
CA LEU A 15 1.88 16.79 8.33
C LEU A 15 1.93 15.66 7.29
N VAL A 16 1.17 15.80 6.21
CA VAL A 16 1.12 14.90 5.04
C VAL A 16 0.82 15.72 3.78
N GLN A 17 0.79 15.07 2.61
CA GLN A 17 0.40 15.73 1.36
C GLN A 17 -1.00 16.36 1.49
N GLU A 18 -1.15 17.62 1.05
CA GLU A 18 -2.34 18.44 1.28
C GLU A 18 -3.64 17.77 0.81
N ARG A 19 -3.63 17.12 -0.35
CA ARG A 19 -4.78 16.36 -0.86
C ARG A 19 -5.19 15.22 0.07
N TYR A 20 -4.22 14.51 0.63
CA TYR A 20 -4.48 13.41 1.56
C TYR A 20 -4.94 13.93 2.92
N LEU A 21 -4.38 15.05 3.39
CA LEU A 21 -4.81 15.72 4.62
C LEU A 21 -6.29 16.10 4.52
N HIS A 22 -6.71 16.77 3.44
CA HIS A 22 -8.11 17.15 3.24
C HIS A 22 -9.03 15.93 3.17
N PHE A 23 -8.61 14.89 2.44
CA PHE A 23 -9.36 13.65 2.34
C PHE A 23 -9.57 12.97 3.70
N ILE A 24 -8.51 12.83 4.51
CA ILE A 24 -8.61 12.18 5.84
C ILE A 24 -9.41 13.04 6.82
N LEU A 25 -9.27 14.37 6.79
CA LEU A 25 -10.12 15.26 7.60
C LEU A 25 -11.61 15.05 7.30
N GLN A 26 -11.96 14.97 6.01
CA GLN A 26 -13.33 14.69 5.58
C GLN A 26 -13.80 13.29 5.99
N GLN A 27 -12.95 12.27 5.86
CA GLN A 27 -13.24 10.90 6.34
C GLN A 27 -13.44 10.82 7.86
N SER A 28 -12.86 11.75 8.61
CA SER A 28 -13.03 11.87 10.06
C SER A 28 -14.17 12.83 10.45
N SER A 29 -15.01 13.23 9.49
CA SER A 29 -16.11 14.17 9.69
C SER A 29 -15.68 15.53 10.25
N ILE A 30 -14.49 16.00 9.85
CA ILE A 30 -13.92 17.29 10.22
C ILE A 30 -13.98 18.23 9.02
N ASP A 31 -14.66 19.37 9.18
CA ASP A 31 -14.65 20.45 8.19
C ASP A 31 -13.24 21.07 8.09
N LEU A 32 -12.79 21.37 6.87
CA LEU A 32 -11.46 21.91 6.62
C LEU A 32 -11.26 23.30 7.25
N ASP A 33 -12.34 24.08 7.34
CA ASP A 33 -12.34 25.46 7.86
C ASP A 33 -12.64 25.54 9.36
N VAL A 34 -12.89 24.40 10.02
CA VAL A 34 -13.09 24.37 11.46
C VAL A 34 -11.84 24.84 12.19
N THR A 35 -12.04 25.61 13.25
CA THR A 35 -10.95 26.01 14.15
C THR A 35 -10.78 25.01 15.28
N TYR A 36 -9.64 25.01 15.95
CA TYR A 36 -9.32 24.05 17.02
C TYR A 36 -10.39 24.01 18.13
N HIS A 37 -10.98 25.16 18.47
CA HIS A 37 -12.00 25.28 19.51
C HIS A 37 -13.29 24.50 19.24
N HIS A 38 -13.57 24.17 17.98
CA HIS A 38 -14.78 23.45 17.58
C HIS A 38 -14.51 21.97 17.31
N LEU A 39 -13.30 21.48 17.57
CA LEU A 39 -12.95 20.07 17.45
C LEU A 39 -13.19 19.34 18.78
N SER A 40 -13.88 18.20 18.70
CA SER A 40 -13.98 17.28 19.83
C SER A 40 -12.73 16.41 19.93
N GLN A 41 -12.37 16.01 21.15
CA GLN A 41 -11.30 15.03 21.36
C GLN A 41 -11.56 13.71 20.63
N GLN A 42 -12.82 13.33 20.46
CA GLN A 42 -13.20 12.14 19.71
C GLN A 42 -12.89 12.29 18.22
N ALA A 43 -13.20 13.44 17.61
CA ALA A 43 -12.89 13.71 16.21
C ALA A 43 -11.37 13.66 15.96
N ILE A 44 -10.57 14.22 16.87
CA ILE A 44 -9.10 14.15 16.79
C ILE A 44 -8.61 12.70 16.87
N ARG A 45 -9.17 11.87 17.76
CA ARG A 45 -8.81 10.45 17.84
C ARG A 45 -9.12 9.70 16.56
N THR A 46 -10.33 9.88 16.02
CA THR A 46 -10.74 9.29 14.73
C THR A 46 -9.87 9.77 13.58
N PHE A 47 -9.46 11.05 13.57
CA PHE A 47 -8.49 11.58 12.61
C PHE A 47 -7.13 10.87 12.71
N VAL A 48 -6.59 10.71 13.91
CA VAL A 48 -5.31 10.04 14.11
C VAL A 48 -5.38 8.56 13.73
N GLU A 49 -6.48 7.88 14.05
CA GLU A 49 -6.74 6.49 13.65
C GLU A 49 -6.81 6.35 12.13
N ASN A 50 -7.61 7.17 11.45
CA ASN A 50 -7.71 7.16 10.00
C ASN A 50 -6.38 7.51 9.32
N LEU A 51 -5.58 8.40 9.92
CA LEU A 51 -4.28 8.78 9.38
C LEU A 51 -3.23 7.67 9.50
N LYS A 52 -3.20 6.96 10.64
CA LYS A 52 -2.20 5.94 10.95
C LYS A 52 -2.60 4.53 10.52
N SER A 53 -3.88 4.29 10.36
CA SER A 53 -4.46 2.98 10.04
C SER A 53 -5.50 3.10 8.94
N PHE A 54 -5.16 3.89 7.90
CA PHE A 54 -6.00 4.02 6.71
C PHE A 54 -6.15 2.66 6.03
N THR A 55 -7.39 2.23 5.85
CA THR A 55 -7.73 1.00 5.14
C THR A 55 -8.55 1.32 3.91
N PHE A 56 -8.37 0.53 2.86
CA PHE A 56 -9.18 0.58 1.66
C PHE A 56 -9.38 -0.84 1.13
N THR A 57 -10.51 -1.06 0.47
CA THR A 57 -10.81 -2.37 -0.11
C THR A 57 -10.10 -2.53 -1.44
N VAL A 58 -9.30 -3.58 -1.56
CA VAL A 58 -8.68 -3.99 -2.83
C VAL A 58 -9.65 -4.94 -3.54
N ASN A 59 -9.91 -4.72 -4.82
CA ASN A 59 -10.86 -5.51 -5.62
C ASN A 59 -10.20 -6.37 -6.72
N GLY A 60 -8.87 -6.33 -6.84
CA GLY A 60 -8.12 -7.10 -7.82
C GLY A 60 -6.74 -6.51 -8.06
N THR A 61 -6.00 -7.10 -8.98
CA THR A 61 -4.70 -6.61 -9.46
C THR A 61 -4.77 -6.33 -10.96
N LEU A 62 -3.76 -5.64 -11.48
CA LEU A 62 -3.57 -5.52 -12.92
C LEU A 62 -3.26 -6.90 -13.54
N PRO A 63 -3.49 -7.09 -14.85
CA PRO A 63 -3.18 -8.34 -15.52
C PRO A 63 -1.67 -8.57 -15.65
N LEU A 64 -1.28 -9.80 -16.00
CA LEU A 64 0.12 -10.24 -16.04
C LEU A 64 0.97 -9.47 -17.05
N ASP A 65 0.37 -8.95 -18.12
CA ASP A 65 1.05 -8.11 -19.12
C ASP A 65 1.60 -6.79 -18.55
N LYS A 66 1.10 -6.37 -17.37
CA LYS A 66 1.59 -5.22 -16.60
C LYS A 66 2.38 -5.61 -15.36
N ALA A 67 2.59 -6.90 -15.12
CA ALA A 67 3.41 -7.38 -14.02
C ALA A 67 4.90 -7.22 -14.35
N PHE A 68 5.71 -6.92 -13.33
CA PHE A 68 7.17 -6.86 -13.47
C PHE A 68 7.84 -8.23 -13.38
N VAL A 69 7.21 -9.16 -12.67
CA VAL A 69 7.68 -10.53 -12.44
C VAL A 69 6.48 -11.46 -12.52
N THR A 70 6.68 -12.63 -13.09
CA THR A 70 5.69 -13.71 -13.12
C THR A 70 5.81 -14.56 -11.87
N GLY A 71 4.70 -14.74 -11.14
CA GLY A 71 4.61 -15.74 -10.08
C GLY A 71 4.13 -17.08 -10.64
N GLY A 72 4.76 -18.17 -10.22
CA GLY A 72 4.60 -19.49 -10.83
C GLY A 72 5.72 -19.81 -11.82
N GLY A 73 5.61 -20.96 -12.47
CA GLY A 73 6.61 -21.43 -13.44
C GLY A 73 6.77 -22.94 -13.37
N VAL A 74 7.91 -23.43 -13.85
CA VAL A 74 8.28 -24.84 -13.74
C VAL A 74 8.55 -25.17 -12.28
N ASN A 75 7.86 -26.20 -11.78
CA ASN A 75 7.96 -26.64 -10.40
C ASN A 75 9.39 -27.05 -10.06
N ILE A 76 10.02 -26.33 -9.14
CA ILE A 76 11.42 -26.57 -8.73
C ILE A 76 11.65 -27.97 -8.14
N LYS A 77 10.60 -28.67 -7.67
CA LYS A 77 10.72 -30.06 -7.19
C LYS A 77 11.10 -31.02 -8.30
N GLU A 78 10.79 -30.68 -9.54
CA GLU A 78 11.05 -31.48 -10.76
C GLU A 78 12.40 -31.15 -11.40
N ILE A 79 13.17 -30.23 -10.80
CA ILE A 79 14.47 -29.78 -11.29
C ILE A 79 15.58 -30.25 -10.34
N GLU A 80 16.71 -30.69 -10.90
CA GLU A 80 17.93 -31.00 -10.16
C GLU A 80 18.71 -29.71 -9.86
N PRO A 81 18.82 -29.23 -8.60
CA PRO A 81 19.32 -27.89 -8.30
C PRO A 81 20.73 -27.57 -8.78
N ASN A 82 21.62 -28.58 -8.80
CA ASN A 82 23.02 -28.38 -9.19
C ASN A 82 23.23 -28.29 -10.70
N THR A 83 22.31 -28.85 -11.48
CA THR A 83 22.46 -28.97 -12.94
C THR A 83 21.39 -28.22 -13.71
N MET A 84 20.31 -27.80 -13.03
CA MET A 84 19.10 -27.24 -13.63
C MET A 84 18.40 -28.19 -14.62
N ALA A 85 18.74 -29.48 -14.59
CA ALA A 85 18.15 -30.50 -15.45
C ALA A 85 16.75 -30.91 -14.96
N SER A 86 15.87 -31.26 -15.90
CA SER A 86 14.60 -31.90 -15.60
C SER A 86 14.82 -33.31 -15.05
N LYS A 87 14.12 -33.67 -13.97
CA LYS A 87 14.05 -35.04 -13.43
C LYS A 87 13.13 -35.95 -14.26
N ILE A 88 12.30 -35.39 -15.13
CA ILE A 88 11.28 -36.11 -15.91
C ILE A 88 11.79 -36.39 -17.33
N CYS A 89 12.45 -35.42 -17.96
CA CYS A 89 12.92 -35.52 -19.33
C CYS A 89 14.44 -35.35 -19.40
N ALA A 90 15.15 -36.43 -19.75
CA ALA A 90 16.59 -36.39 -19.90
C ALA A 90 17.00 -35.44 -21.05
N GLY A 91 18.00 -34.59 -20.80
CA GLY A 91 18.51 -33.62 -21.77
C GLY A 91 17.73 -32.29 -21.82
N LEU A 92 16.70 -32.11 -21.00
CA LEU A 92 15.96 -30.85 -20.87
C LEU A 92 16.43 -30.07 -19.63
N TYR A 93 16.62 -28.76 -19.78
CA TYR A 93 17.13 -27.86 -18.73
C TYR A 93 16.29 -26.58 -18.67
N PHE A 94 16.14 -26.03 -17.47
CA PHE A 94 15.35 -24.81 -17.22
C PHE A 94 16.13 -23.79 -16.39
N SER A 95 16.09 -22.52 -16.76
CA SER A 95 16.83 -21.47 -16.05
C SER A 95 16.13 -20.11 -16.12
N GLY A 96 16.37 -19.26 -15.14
CA GLY A 96 15.79 -17.91 -15.08
C GLY A 96 14.35 -17.89 -14.57
N GLU A 97 13.59 -16.86 -14.96
CA GLU A 97 12.21 -16.58 -14.50
C GLU A 97 11.17 -17.65 -14.94
N VAL A 98 11.56 -18.59 -15.80
CA VAL A 98 10.70 -19.72 -16.17
C VAL A 98 10.52 -20.72 -15.03
N LEU A 99 11.47 -20.76 -14.09
CA LEU A 99 11.36 -21.56 -12.87
C LEU A 99 10.40 -20.87 -11.90
N ASP A 100 9.68 -21.64 -11.10
CA ASP A 100 8.83 -21.13 -10.01
C ASP A 100 9.69 -20.58 -8.85
N ILE A 101 10.41 -19.49 -9.14
CA ILE A 101 11.32 -18.75 -8.28
C ILE A 101 11.12 -17.26 -8.57
N HIS A 102 10.46 -16.57 -7.64
CA HIS A 102 10.25 -15.13 -7.67
C HIS A 102 10.71 -14.49 -6.34
N GLY A 103 11.11 -13.22 -6.38
CA GLY A 103 11.48 -12.39 -5.22
C GLY A 103 11.06 -10.94 -5.41
#